data_AF-A0A2T8I2B5-F1
#
_entry.id   AF-A0A2T8I2B5-F1
#
_cell.length_a   1.000
_cell.length_b   1.000
_cell.length_c   1.000
_cell.angle_alpha   90.00
_cell.angle_beta   90.00
_cell.angle_gamma   90.00
#
_symmetry.space_group_name_H-M   'P 1'
#
loop_
_entity.id
_entity.type
_entity.pdbx_description
1 polymer ?
#
loop_
_entity_poly.entity_id
_entity_poly.type
_entity_poly.pdbx_seq_one_letter_code
_entity_poly.pdbx_strand_id
1 'polypeptide(L)'
;MESSSSKRRRLSEERCRHCAEKKHLYLVVDDWKASPEPGAPMAFTSLGTSILIATNPHCSRDRAPPSLVYDAGTAALTVGPPPQDGYVRDAMAVGGKLYALLTVVCDDDDSHQYSTLRMQVLPWAPTTHQQEPWHPAMAWSWDAAPAPPPFGHETSITSYALHPDGRTVFMSTDWGTHSLDTGNGAWRDLGEWTLPFLGQAYFDAELDAWVGLHHKEDGRVCCCSVASRSAATARQPECRVLKEKLFCRRGEEKYPDGRYLSATLTYMGGGRFCLVENVLRGRHVPDAKGELATTISRTTRSYAVSKNTKLFSHAAFWM
;
A
#
# COMPACT_ATOMS: atom_id res chain seq x y z
N MET A 1 37.66 37.34 40.08
CA MET A 1 36.87 36.73 41.16
C MET A 1 35.57 37.51 41.24
N GLU A 2 34.56 36.97 40.55
CA GLU A 2 33.30 36.44 41.14
C GLU A 2 32.21 37.52 41.12
N SER A 3 31.35 37.51 40.09
CA SER A 3 30.12 36.70 39.95
C SER A 3 28.92 37.39 40.63
N SER A 4 28.23 38.24 39.86
CA SER A 4 26.88 38.73 40.19
C SER A 4 25.85 37.97 39.35
N SER A 5 25.09 37.12 40.04
CA SER A 5 24.05 36.25 39.53
C SER A 5 22.79 37.05 39.16
N SER A 6 22.54 37.22 37.86
CA SER A 6 21.26 37.73 37.33
C SER A 6 20.34 36.57 36.95
N LYS A 7 19.35 36.30 37.82
CA LYS A 7 18.25 35.36 37.60
C LYS A 7 17.40 35.79 36.39
N ARG A 8 17.65 35.20 35.21
CA ARG A 8 16.71 35.26 34.07
C ARG A 8 15.59 34.24 34.30
N ARG A 9 14.37 34.77 34.50
CA ARG A 9 13.10 34.02 34.53
C ARG A 9 12.99 33.13 33.28
N ARG A 10 12.83 31.83 33.49
CA ARG A 10 12.40 30.87 32.46
C ARG A 10 10.97 31.21 32.08
N LEU A 11 10.76 31.72 30.87
CA LEU A 11 9.44 31.70 30.24
C LEU A 11 9.15 30.25 29.89
N SER A 12 8.14 29.69 30.53
CA SER A 12 7.55 28.41 30.22
C SER A 12 7.03 28.44 28.78
N GLU A 13 7.59 27.60 27.92
CA GLU A 13 7.00 27.24 26.64
C GLU A 13 5.66 26.54 26.91
N GLU A 14 4.59 27.32 26.97
CA GLU A 14 3.24 26.80 26.77
C GLU A 14 3.19 26.21 25.36
N ARG A 15 3.34 24.88 25.26
CA ARG A 15 3.14 24.12 24.03
C ARG A 15 1.79 24.49 23.44
N CYS A 16 1.85 25.16 22.29
CA CYS A 16 0.70 25.37 21.42
C CYS A 16 0.08 24.01 21.10
N ARG A 17 -1.13 23.74 21.63
CA ARG A 17 -1.88 22.48 21.47
C ARG A 17 -2.44 22.27 20.06
N HIS A 18 -1.91 22.96 19.04
CA HIS A 18 -2.41 22.95 17.67
C HIS A 18 -1.30 22.96 16.60
N CYS A 19 -0.06 22.61 16.97
CA CYS A 19 0.93 22.32 15.95
C CYS A 19 0.50 21.02 15.26
N ALA A 20 -0.07 21.13 14.06
CA ALA A 20 -0.41 19.97 13.23
C ALA A 20 0.80 19.03 13.21
N GLU A 21 0.59 17.75 13.52
CA GLU A 21 1.65 16.76 13.46
C GLU A 21 2.35 16.85 12.10
N LYS A 22 3.68 16.90 12.12
CA LYS A 22 4.46 16.96 10.90
C LYS A 22 4.27 15.64 10.17
N LYS A 23 3.70 15.70 8.97
CA LYS A 23 3.58 14.55 8.08
C LYS A 23 4.89 14.31 7.34
N HIS A 24 5.23 13.05 7.13
CA HIS A 24 6.46 12.60 6.50
C HIS A 24 6.19 11.63 5.34
N LEU A 25 7.10 11.64 4.35
CA LEU A 25 7.12 10.64 3.29
C LEU A 25 7.97 9.46 3.77
N TYR A 26 7.33 8.31 3.96
CA TYR A 26 7.99 7.06 4.31
C TYR A 26 8.18 6.24 3.04
N LEU A 27 9.42 5.86 2.77
CA LEU A 27 9.77 4.98 1.67
C LEU A 27 10.24 3.65 2.27
N VAL A 28 9.46 2.59 2.03
CA VAL A 28 9.84 1.24 2.42
C VAL A 28 10.44 0.56 1.20
N VAL A 29 11.63 -0.01 1.37
CA VAL A 29 12.34 -0.68 0.28
C VAL A 29 12.86 -2.02 0.77
N ASP A 30 12.46 -3.07 0.08
CA ASP A 30 13.00 -4.41 0.31
C ASP A 30 14.47 -4.50 -0.18
N ASP A 31 15.29 -5.29 0.51
CA ASP A 31 16.59 -5.79 0.06
C ASP A 31 16.87 -7.17 0.67
N TRP A 32 15.81 -7.94 0.96
CA TRP A 32 15.89 -9.12 1.81
C TRP A 32 16.61 -10.27 1.09
N LYS A 33 17.93 -10.27 1.19
CA LYS A 33 18.83 -11.34 0.74
C LYS A 33 18.61 -12.67 1.50
N ALA A 34 17.81 -12.67 2.56
CA ALA A 34 17.55 -13.82 3.43
C ALA A 34 16.17 -14.45 3.20
N SER A 35 15.56 -14.26 2.01
CA SER A 35 14.30 -14.93 1.70
C SER A 35 14.57 -16.44 1.58
N PRO A 36 13.83 -17.30 2.30
CA PRO A 36 13.89 -18.76 2.13
C PRO A 36 13.75 -19.20 0.67
N GLU A 37 13.03 -18.41 -0.14
CA GLU A 37 12.99 -18.55 -1.60
C GLU A 37 13.36 -17.23 -2.30
N PRO A 38 14.42 -17.19 -3.13
CA PRO A 38 14.77 -16.01 -3.91
C PRO A 38 13.69 -15.71 -4.95
N GLY A 39 12.95 -14.59 -4.81
CA GLY A 39 12.07 -14.12 -5.90
C GLY A 39 10.75 -13.46 -5.53
N ALA A 40 10.24 -13.67 -4.32
CA ALA A 40 8.92 -13.18 -3.91
C ALA A 40 8.97 -11.72 -3.42
N PRO A 41 8.29 -10.76 -4.08
CA PRO A 41 8.21 -9.38 -3.60
C PRO A 41 7.44 -9.29 -2.27
N MET A 42 7.97 -8.60 -1.24
CA MET A 42 7.17 -8.26 -0.05
C MET A 42 5.98 -7.36 -0.40
N ALA A 43 4.88 -7.49 0.35
CA ALA A 43 3.73 -6.60 0.26
C ALA A 43 3.71 -5.60 1.42
N PHE A 44 3.37 -4.35 1.11
CA PHE A 44 3.31 -3.25 2.07
C PHE A 44 1.98 -2.55 1.97
N THR A 45 1.39 -2.20 3.11
CA THR A 45 0.19 -1.37 3.15
C THR A 45 0.20 -0.51 4.40
N SER A 46 -0.46 0.64 4.38
CA SER A 46 -0.45 1.57 5.52
C SER A 46 -1.87 1.92 5.96
N LEU A 47 -2.07 1.99 7.27
CA LEU A 47 -3.29 2.46 7.91
C LEU A 47 -2.93 3.48 8.99
N GLY A 48 -3.33 4.74 8.79
CA GLY A 48 -2.97 5.81 9.70
C GLY A 48 -1.45 5.99 9.73
N THR A 49 -0.84 5.82 10.90
CA THR A 49 0.62 5.83 11.12
C THR A 49 1.26 4.44 11.01
N SER A 50 0.48 3.37 10.91
CA SER A 50 1.00 2.00 10.92
C SER A 50 1.23 1.48 9.50
N ILE A 51 2.39 0.91 9.23
CA ILE A 51 2.74 0.19 8.00
C ILE A 51 2.79 -1.30 8.30
N LEU A 52 1.93 -2.07 7.65
CA LEU A 52 1.99 -3.53 7.62
C LEU A 52 2.98 -3.98 6.55
N ILE A 53 3.82 -4.94 6.92
CA ILE A 53 4.84 -5.57 6.08
C ILE A 53 4.55 -7.07 6.09
N ALA A 54 4.07 -7.60 4.97
CA ALA A 54 3.94 -9.04 4.77
C ALA A 54 5.25 -9.56 4.18
N THR A 55 6.06 -10.18 5.05
CA THR A 55 7.35 -10.76 4.66
C THR A 55 7.14 -12.08 3.92
N ASN A 56 7.83 -12.29 2.79
CA ASN A 56 7.84 -13.53 2.00
C ASN A 56 6.45 -14.17 1.76
N PRO A 57 5.66 -13.63 0.82
CA PRO A 57 4.29 -14.07 0.56
C PRO A 57 4.20 -15.39 -0.20
N HIS A 58 5.17 -16.31 -0.15
CA HIS A 58 5.02 -17.64 -0.77
C HIS A 58 5.22 -18.78 0.23
N CYS A 59 5.61 -18.50 1.47
CA CYS A 59 5.66 -19.51 2.53
C CYS A 59 4.30 -19.60 3.25
N SER A 60 3.79 -20.82 3.41
CA SER A 60 2.51 -21.10 4.10
C SER A 60 2.71 -21.87 5.41
N ARG A 61 1.67 -21.84 6.26
CA ARG A 61 1.56 -22.60 7.53
C ARG A 61 2.78 -22.37 8.45
N ASP A 62 3.43 -23.44 8.92
CA ASP A 62 4.48 -23.43 9.94
C ASP A 62 5.78 -22.71 9.52
N ARG A 63 5.92 -22.37 8.23
CA ARG A 63 7.08 -21.64 7.68
C ARG A 63 6.75 -20.20 7.27
N ALA A 64 5.50 -19.76 7.40
CA ALA A 64 5.12 -18.40 7.09
C ALA A 64 5.79 -17.46 8.11
N PRO A 65 6.66 -16.54 7.67
CA PRO A 65 7.22 -15.55 8.59
C PRO A 65 6.11 -14.63 9.10
N PRO A 66 6.23 -14.11 10.33
CA PRO A 66 5.22 -13.25 10.90
C PRO A 66 5.10 -11.97 10.07
N SER A 67 3.89 -11.41 10.01
CA SER A 67 3.74 -10.03 9.51
C SER A 67 4.43 -9.07 10.47
N LEU A 68 5.00 -7.99 9.97
CA LEU A 68 5.54 -6.92 10.81
C LEU A 68 4.65 -5.69 10.70
N VAL A 69 4.49 -4.96 11.80
CA VAL A 69 3.82 -3.66 11.80
C VAL A 69 4.77 -2.61 12.35
N TYR A 70 5.09 -1.63 11.52
CA TYR A 70 5.88 -0.47 11.90
C TYR A 70 4.93 0.71 12.16
N ASP A 71 4.89 1.22 13.39
CA ASP A 71 4.16 2.43 13.71
C ASP A 71 5.08 3.66 13.58
N ALA A 72 4.78 4.50 12.61
CA ALA A 72 5.55 5.70 12.28
C ALA A 72 5.45 6.81 13.33
N GLY A 73 4.36 6.86 14.10
CA GLY A 73 4.15 7.88 15.14
C GLY A 73 5.02 7.63 16.38
N THR A 74 5.26 6.36 16.70
CA THR A 74 6.08 5.92 17.83
C THR A 74 7.46 5.41 17.42
N ALA A 75 7.69 5.23 16.12
CA ALA A 75 8.83 4.53 15.54
C ALA A 75 9.02 3.10 16.08
N ALA A 76 7.94 2.47 16.56
CA ALA A 76 7.96 1.12 17.11
C ALA A 76 7.75 0.06 16.01
N LEU A 77 8.51 -1.02 16.06
CA LEU A 77 8.31 -2.21 15.23
C LEU A 77 7.71 -3.31 16.09
N THR A 78 6.55 -3.83 15.70
CA THR A 78 5.87 -4.92 16.38
C THR A 78 5.76 -6.12 15.44
N VAL A 79 5.92 -7.32 15.99
CA VAL A 79 5.63 -8.56 15.29
C VAL A 79 4.12 -8.75 15.32
N GLY A 80 3.49 -8.69 14.16
CA GLY A 80 2.07 -8.99 13.97
C GLY A 80 1.81 -10.49 13.92
N PRO A 81 0.55 -10.90 14.08
CA PRO A 81 0.18 -12.31 13.97
C PRO A 81 0.49 -12.83 12.56
N PRO A 82 0.94 -14.09 12.41
CA PRO A 82 1.05 -14.70 11.09
C PRO A 82 -0.34 -14.84 10.47
N PRO A 83 -0.48 -14.67 9.14
CA PRO A 83 -1.74 -14.99 8.45
C PRO A 83 -2.17 -16.41 8.78
N GLN A 84 -3.47 -16.61 9.06
CA GLN A 84 -3.95 -17.90 9.58
C GLN A 84 -3.82 -19.03 8.55
N ASP A 85 -4.17 -18.73 7.30
CA ASP A 85 -4.23 -19.71 6.22
C ASP A 85 -3.63 -19.10 4.95
N GLY A 86 -2.51 -19.66 4.49
CA GLY A 86 -1.91 -19.27 3.22
C GLY A 86 -1.01 -18.04 3.29
N TYR A 87 -0.88 -17.34 2.16
CA TYR A 87 0.08 -16.25 2.01
C TYR A 87 -0.56 -14.97 1.45
N VAL A 88 -0.07 -13.82 1.88
CA VAL A 88 -0.62 -12.50 1.51
C VAL A 88 -0.22 -12.13 0.08
N ARG A 89 -1.19 -12.06 -0.81
CA ARG A 89 -1.01 -11.64 -2.21
C ARG A 89 -1.09 -10.14 -2.39
N ASP A 90 -2.05 -9.51 -1.72
CA ASP A 90 -2.30 -8.06 -1.78
C ASP A 90 -2.84 -7.58 -0.43
N ALA A 91 -2.65 -6.30 -0.11
CA ALA A 91 -3.11 -5.70 1.14
C ALA A 91 -3.57 -4.25 0.95
N MET A 92 -4.75 -3.92 1.48
CA MET A 92 -5.44 -2.65 1.27
C MET A 92 -5.94 -2.09 2.60
N ALA A 93 -5.89 -0.77 2.75
CA ALA A 93 -6.49 -0.08 3.89
C ALA A 93 -7.88 0.46 3.53
N VAL A 94 -8.92 0.04 4.27
CA VAL A 94 -10.32 0.41 4.01
C VAL A 94 -11.05 0.60 5.34
N GLY A 95 -11.76 1.72 5.51
CA GLY A 95 -12.64 1.92 6.66
C GLY A 95 -11.97 1.80 8.03
N GLY A 96 -10.69 2.18 8.16
CA GLY A 96 -9.98 2.06 9.43
C GLY A 96 -9.44 0.66 9.73
N LYS A 97 -9.44 -0.25 8.74
CA LYS A 97 -8.97 -1.63 8.88
C LYS A 97 -8.06 -2.01 7.72
N LEU A 98 -7.21 -3.00 7.94
CA LEU A 98 -6.40 -3.60 6.89
C LEU A 98 -7.08 -4.86 6.38
N TYR A 99 -7.18 -4.98 5.06
CA TYR A 99 -7.72 -6.13 4.36
C TYR A 99 -6.57 -6.77 3.60
N ALA A 100 -6.35 -8.07 3.78
CA ALA A 100 -5.38 -8.84 3.04
C ALA A 100 -6.11 -9.84 2.14
N LEU A 101 -5.74 -9.90 0.87
CA LEU A 101 -6.11 -11.00 -0.01
C LEU A 101 -5.04 -12.09 0.13
N LEU A 102 -5.46 -13.29 0.50
CA LEU A 102 -4.60 -14.44 0.69
C LEU A 102 -4.89 -15.50 -0.37
N THR A 103 -3.83 -16.18 -0.82
CA THR A 103 -3.95 -17.46 -1.51
C THR A 103 -3.80 -18.57 -0.50
N VAL A 104 -4.83 -19.41 -0.39
CA VAL A 104 -4.87 -20.57 0.49
C VAL A 104 -4.70 -21.83 -0.33
N VAL A 105 -3.70 -22.64 0.00
CA VAL A 105 -3.50 -23.97 -0.59
C VAL A 105 -4.31 -24.99 0.23
N CYS A 106 -5.22 -25.66 -0.45
CA CYS A 106 -6.07 -26.70 0.09
C CYS A 106 -5.63 -28.06 -0.46
N ASP A 107 -5.63 -29.05 0.43
CA ASP A 107 -5.40 -30.44 0.07
C ASP A 107 -6.78 -31.10 -0.03
N ASP A 108 -7.07 -31.75 -1.16
CA ASP A 108 -8.29 -32.55 -1.32
C ASP A 108 -8.08 -33.99 -0.79
N ASP A 109 -9.17 -34.72 -0.54
CA ASP A 109 -9.12 -36.10 0.00
C ASP A 109 -8.28 -37.06 -0.88
N ASP A 110 -8.21 -36.79 -2.19
CA ASP A 110 -7.42 -37.53 -3.18
C ASP A 110 -5.99 -36.98 -3.36
N SER A 111 -5.44 -36.21 -2.41
CA SER A 111 -4.11 -35.58 -2.46
C SER A 111 -3.89 -34.59 -3.62
N HIS A 112 -4.97 -34.12 -4.24
CA HIS A 112 -4.91 -33.05 -5.24
C HIS A 112 -4.83 -31.71 -4.51
N GLN A 113 -3.79 -30.93 -4.81
CA GLN A 113 -3.66 -29.58 -4.29
C GLN A 113 -4.42 -28.61 -5.20
N TYR A 114 -5.30 -27.82 -4.62
CA TYR A 114 -5.93 -26.68 -5.30
C TYR A 114 -5.78 -25.41 -4.45
N SER A 115 -5.83 -24.26 -5.10
CA SER A 115 -5.71 -22.97 -4.42
C SER A 115 -7.04 -22.22 -4.44
N THR A 116 -7.34 -21.52 -3.35
CA THR A 116 -8.50 -20.63 -3.24
C THR A 116 -8.05 -19.25 -2.77
N LEU A 117 -8.87 -18.23 -3.01
CA LEU A 117 -8.65 -16.90 -2.46
C LEU A 117 -9.49 -16.71 -1.22
N ARG A 118 -8.90 -16.11 -0.20
CA ARG A 118 -9.61 -15.63 0.98
C ARG A 118 -9.25 -14.19 1.24
N MET A 119 -10.24 -13.40 1.62
CA MET A 119 -9.96 -12.13 2.28
C MET A 119 -9.70 -12.45 3.76
N GLN A 120 -8.81 -11.70 4.42
CA GLN A 120 -8.65 -11.62 5.88
C GLN A 120 -8.66 -10.16 6.31
N VAL A 121 -9.22 -9.88 7.48
CA VAL A 121 -9.20 -8.53 8.06
C VAL A 121 -8.24 -8.52 9.24
N LEU A 122 -7.41 -7.50 9.29
CA LEU A 122 -6.53 -7.20 10.40
C LEU A 122 -6.98 -5.88 11.04
N PRO A 123 -7.96 -5.91 11.97
CA PRO A 123 -8.30 -4.73 12.75
C PRO A 123 -7.25 -4.45 13.84
N TRP A 124 -7.13 -3.18 14.20
CA TRP A 124 -6.53 -2.76 15.46
C TRP A 124 -7.63 -2.70 16.52
N ALA A 125 -7.74 -3.75 17.33
CA ALA A 125 -8.88 -3.96 18.22
C ALA A 125 -8.47 -4.27 19.66
N PRO A 126 -9.37 -4.07 20.65
CA PRO A 126 -9.11 -4.47 22.02
C PRO A 126 -8.87 -5.98 22.12
N THR A 127 -7.89 -6.38 22.92
CA THR A 127 -7.65 -7.81 23.18
C THR A 127 -8.82 -8.42 23.94
N THR A 128 -9.41 -9.48 23.39
CA THR A 128 -10.54 -10.23 23.97
C THR A 128 -10.14 -11.04 25.22
N HIS A 129 -8.85 -11.36 25.39
CA HIS A 129 -8.32 -12.03 26.58
C HIS A 129 -7.87 -11.02 27.65
N GLN A 130 -8.82 -10.35 28.30
CA GLN A 130 -8.55 -9.53 29.50
C GLN A 130 -8.40 -10.39 30.77
N GLN A 131 -7.45 -11.34 30.79
CA GLN A 131 -7.18 -12.12 32.01
C GLN A 131 -5.92 -11.70 32.76
N GLU A 132 -4.99 -10.97 32.13
CA GLU A 132 -3.72 -10.61 32.77
C GLU A 132 -3.38 -9.10 32.55
N PRO A 133 -2.94 -8.37 33.61
CA PRO A 133 -2.67 -6.92 33.55
C PRO A 133 -1.58 -6.47 32.57
N TRP A 134 -0.73 -7.40 32.12
CA TRP A 134 0.43 -7.15 31.26
C TRP A 134 0.15 -7.35 29.77
N HIS A 135 -1.06 -7.80 29.40
CA HIS A 135 -1.44 -7.84 27.98
C HIS A 135 -1.74 -6.43 27.45
N PRO A 136 -1.27 -6.10 26.24
CA PRO A 136 -1.55 -4.81 25.63
C PRO A 136 -3.06 -4.65 25.42
N ALA A 137 -3.61 -3.50 25.80
CA ALA A 137 -5.04 -3.24 25.70
C ALA A 137 -5.59 -3.30 24.26
N MET A 138 -4.71 -3.13 23.27
CA MET A 138 -5.00 -3.18 21.84
C MET A 138 -3.96 -4.07 21.15
N ALA A 139 -4.39 -4.86 20.18
CA ALA A 139 -3.49 -5.68 19.37
C ALA A 139 -4.01 -5.82 17.93
N TRP A 140 -3.09 -6.15 17.03
CA TRP A 140 -3.44 -6.65 15.70
C TRP A 140 -3.80 -8.13 15.83
N SER A 141 -4.98 -8.52 15.35
CA SER A 141 -5.42 -9.91 15.29
C SER A 141 -6.05 -10.17 13.93
N TRP A 142 -5.78 -11.33 13.33
CA TRP A 142 -6.49 -11.74 12.12
C TRP A 142 -7.89 -12.21 12.48
N ASP A 143 -8.88 -11.60 11.86
CA ASP A 143 -10.26 -12.02 11.93
C ASP A 143 -10.71 -12.65 10.61
N ALA A 144 -11.61 -13.63 10.72
CA ALA A 144 -12.31 -14.18 9.56
C ALA A 144 -13.03 -13.05 8.83
N ALA A 145 -12.82 -12.98 7.52
CA ALA A 145 -13.23 -11.85 6.70
C ALA A 145 -14.60 -12.06 6.06
N PRO A 146 -15.01 -11.14 5.15
CA PRO A 146 -16.18 -11.31 4.29
C PRO A 146 -16.27 -12.66 3.58
N ALA A 147 -17.41 -12.87 2.91
CA ALA A 147 -17.59 -13.95 1.95
C ALA A 147 -16.38 -14.07 0.99
N PRO A 148 -16.08 -15.27 0.46
CA PRO A 148 -14.95 -15.45 -0.44
C PRO A 148 -15.05 -14.52 -1.65
N PRO A 149 -13.92 -14.02 -2.18
CA PRO A 149 -13.91 -13.17 -3.36
C PRO A 149 -14.62 -13.86 -4.55
N PRO A 150 -15.38 -13.12 -5.37
CA PRO A 150 -16.17 -13.67 -6.48
C PRO A 150 -15.31 -13.99 -7.73
N PHE A 151 -14.00 -14.16 -7.57
CA PHE A 151 -13.05 -14.43 -8.65
C PHE A 151 -12.05 -15.52 -8.25
N GLY A 152 -11.52 -16.24 -9.25
CA GLY A 152 -10.68 -17.42 -9.06
C GLY A 152 -9.26 -17.10 -8.60
N HIS A 153 -8.57 -18.10 -8.03
CA HIS A 153 -7.21 -17.96 -7.51
C HIS A 153 -6.14 -17.59 -8.55
N GLU A 154 -6.36 -17.94 -9.82
CA GLU A 154 -5.47 -17.57 -10.92
C GLU A 154 -5.49 -16.07 -11.20
N THR A 155 -6.53 -15.37 -10.74
CA THR A 155 -6.80 -13.97 -11.09
C THR A 155 -6.03 -13.00 -10.20
N SER A 156 -5.29 -12.06 -10.79
CA SER A 156 -4.60 -10.99 -10.05
C SER A 156 -5.45 -9.74 -9.94
N ILE A 157 -5.36 -9.06 -8.79
CA ILE A 157 -5.82 -7.67 -8.68
C ILE A 157 -4.82 -6.82 -9.46
N THR A 158 -5.29 -6.13 -10.48
CA THR A 158 -4.47 -5.23 -11.30
C THR A 158 -4.51 -3.80 -10.77
N SER A 159 -5.64 -3.42 -10.18
CA SER A 159 -5.81 -2.16 -9.48
C SER A 159 -6.95 -2.18 -8.47
N TYR A 160 -6.89 -1.22 -7.54
CA TYR A 160 -7.97 -0.97 -6.62
C TYR A 160 -8.10 0.51 -6.29
N ALA A 161 -9.31 0.92 -5.90
CA ALA A 161 -9.61 2.30 -5.53
C ALA A 161 -10.61 2.32 -4.36
N LEU A 162 -10.33 3.15 -3.36
CA LEU A 162 -11.26 3.39 -2.27
C LEU A 162 -12.36 4.35 -2.73
N HIS A 163 -13.62 3.98 -2.52
CA HIS A 163 -14.76 4.86 -2.78
C HIS A 163 -14.80 6.01 -1.75
N PRO A 164 -15.26 7.21 -2.12
CA PRO A 164 -15.36 8.36 -1.20
C PRO A 164 -16.24 8.12 0.04
N ASP A 165 -16.99 7.03 0.10
CA ASP A 165 -17.78 6.64 1.29
C ASP A 165 -16.91 6.10 2.43
N GLY A 166 -15.61 5.89 2.19
CA GLY A 166 -14.63 5.38 3.15
C GLY A 166 -14.82 3.90 3.52
N ARG A 167 -15.75 3.20 2.86
CA ARG A 167 -16.20 1.85 3.24
C ARG A 167 -16.17 0.86 2.08
N THR A 168 -16.35 1.32 0.86
CA THR A 168 -16.38 0.45 -0.32
C THR A 168 -15.05 0.50 -1.04
N VAL A 169 -14.45 -0.65 -1.32
CA VAL A 169 -13.27 -0.74 -2.20
C VAL A 169 -13.68 -1.35 -3.54
N PHE A 170 -13.20 -0.75 -4.62
CA PHE A 170 -13.34 -1.25 -5.99
C PHE A 170 -12.05 -1.96 -6.35
N MET A 171 -12.16 -3.13 -6.96
CA MET A 171 -11.02 -4.00 -7.27
C MET A 171 -11.19 -4.51 -8.69
N SER A 172 -10.24 -4.19 -9.56
CA SER A 172 -10.20 -4.70 -10.92
C SER A 172 -9.25 -5.87 -11.02
N THR A 173 -9.70 -6.85 -11.77
CA THR A 173 -8.91 -8.01 -12.19
C THR A 173 -8.62 -7.94 -13.68
N ASP A 174 -8.08 -9.00 -14.28
CA ASP A 174 -7.92 -9.09 -15.73
C ASP A 174 -9.26 -9.17 -16.48
N TRP A 175 -10.32 -9.60 -15.80
CA TRP A 175 -11.60 -9.98 -16.43
C TRP A 175 -12.77 -9.06 -16.07
N GLY A 176 -12.67 -8.28 -15.00
CA GLY A 176 -13.76 -7.43 -14.56
C GLY A 176 -13.46 -6.64 -13.30
N THR A 177 -14.44 -5.86 -12.87
CA THR A 177 -14.36 -5.05 -11.66
C THR A 177 -15.40 -5.52 -10.65
N HIS A 178 -14.96 -5.71 -9.42
CA HIS A 178 -15.80 -6.05 -8.29
C HIS A 178 -15.72 -4.94 -7.25
N SER A 179 -16.71 -4.88 -6.36
CA SER A 179 -16.64 -4.06 -5.15
C SER A 179 -16.85 -4.90 -3.92
N LEU A 180 -16.14 -4.54 -2.85
CA LEU A 180 -16.32 -5.08 -1.52
C LEU A 180 -16.82 -3.97 -0.60
N ASP A 181 -18.01 -4.16 -0.05
CA ASP A 181 -18.54 -3.34 1.04
C ASP A 181 -18.00 -3.88 2.38
N THR A 182 -17.10 -3.12 3.02
CA THR A 182 -16.43 -3.58 4.24
C THR A 182 -17.28 -3.58 5.51
N GLY A 183 -18.43 -2.91 5.50
CA GLY A 183 -19.29 -2.86 6.69
C GLY A 183 -20.28 -4.01 6.79
N ASN A 184 -20.53 -4.74 5.70
CA ASN A 184 -21.32 -5.98 5.72
C ASN A 184 -20.61 -7.18 5.06
N GLY A 185 -19.43 -6.98 4.48
CA GLY A 185 -18.69 -8.02 3.78
C GLY A 185 -19.34 -8.49 2.48
N ALA A 186 -20.20 -7.67 1.87
CA ALA A 186 -20.86 -8.05 0.62
C ALA A 186 -19.98 -7.73 -0.59
N TRP A 187 -19.77 -8.74 -1.44
CA TRP A 187 -19.20 -8.56 -2.76
C TRP A 187 -20.26 -8.23 -3.79
N ARG A 188 -19.89 -7.45 -4.80
CA ARG A 188 -20.70 -7.22 -6.00
C ARG A 188 -19.81 -7.27 -7.23
N ASP A 189 -20.27 -7.99 -8.25
CA ASP A 189 -19.74 -7.86 -9.60
C ASP A 189 -20.30 -6.59 -10.25
N LEU A 190 -19.41 -5.76 -10.78
CA LEU A 190 -19.74 -4.49 -11.42
C LEU A 190 -19.61 -4.56 -12.94
N GLY A 191 -19.18 -5.72 -13.49
CA GLY A 191 -19.15 -6.02 -14.91
C GLY A 191 -17.75 -6.21 -15.48
N GLU A 192 -17.73 -6.63 -16.75
CA GLU A 192 -16.53 -6.93 -17.56
C GLU A 192 -15.82 -5.67 -18.06
N TRP A 193 -15.44 -4.80 -17.13
CA TRP A 193 -14.60 -3.64 -17.39
C TRP A 193 -13.57 -3.50 -16.28
N THR A 194 -12.49 -2.79 -16.56
CA THR A 194 -11.39 -2.59 -15.60
C THR A 194 -11.15 -1.11 -15.36
N LEU A 195 -10.79 -0.78 -14.13
CA LEU A 195 -10.30 0.54 -13.76
C LEU A 195 -9.06 0.86 -14.60
N PRO A 196 -8.88 2.12 -15.01
CA PRO A 196 -7.78 2.51 -15.89
C PRO A 196 -6.43 2.63 -15.14
N PHE A 197 -6.30 1.98 -13.98
CA PHE A 197 -5.20 2.17 -13.05
C PHE A 197 -4.30 0.95 -12.95
N LEU A 198 -3.03 1.18 -12.60
CA LEU A 198 -2.08 0.18 -12.14
C LEU A 198 -1.87 0.36 -10.63
N GLY A 199 -2.18 -0.66 -9.85
CA GLY A 199 -2.11 -0.62 -8.39
C GLY A 199 -3.18 0.28 -7.77
N GLN A 200 -2.82 1.01 -6.71
CA GLN A 200 -3.76 1.85 -5.97
C GLN A 200 -4.07 3.16 -6.70
N ALA A 201 -5.35 3.50 -6.79
CA ALA A 201 -5.83 4.84 -7.11
C ALA A 201 -6.41 5.54 -5.89
N TYR A 202 -6.27 6.86 -5.86
CA TYR A 202 -6.68 7.70 -4.74
C TYR A 202 -7.78 8.65 -5.18
N PHE A 203 -8.78 8.82 -4.34
CA PHE A 203 -9.80 9.84 -4.55
C PHE A 203 -9.24 11.22 -4.22
N ASP A 204 -9.39 12.17 -5.15
CA ASP A 204 -9.15 13.57 -4.90
C ASP A 204 -10.46 14.35 -4.91
N ALA A 205 -10.78 14.99 -3.78
CA ALA A 205 -12.05 15.69 -3.59
C ALA A 205 -12.16 16.99 -4.39
N GLU A 206 -11.05 17.62 -4.79
CA GLU A 206 -11.09 18.83 -5.63
C GLU A 206 -11.42 18.45 -7.08
N LEU A 207 -10.95 17.29 -7.53
CA LEU A 207 -11.22 16.76 -8.87
C LEU A 207 -12.51 15.94 -8.96
N ASP A 208 -13.08 15.54 -7.81
CA ASP A 208 -14.18 14.57 -7.71
C ASP A 208 -13.92 13.31 -8.55
N ALA A 209 -12.69 12.81 -8.47
CA ALA A 209 -12.18 11.76 -9.35
C ALA A 209 -11.17 10.87 -8.62
N TRP A 210 -11.07 9.62 -9.09
CA TRP A 210 -9.92 8.79 -8.78
C TRP A 210 -8.73 9.19 -9.65
N VAL A 211 -7.55 9.20 -9.05
CA VAL A 211 -6.27 9.51 -9.70
C VAL A 211 -5.30 8.37 -9.42
N GLY A 212 -4.63 7.88 -10.46
CA GLY A 212 -3.72 6.74 -10.35
C GLY A 212 -2.76 6.65 -11.54
N LEU A 213 -1.84 5.69 -11.48
CA LEU A 213 -0.95 5.36 -12.59
C LEU A 213 -1.75 4.69 -13.71
N HIS A 214 -1.57 5.08 -14.96
CA HIS A 214 -2.33 4.50 -16.07
C HIS A 214 -1.87 3.08 -16.40
N HIS A 215 -2.80 2.15 -16.51
CA HIS A 215 -2.48 0.72 -16.67
C HIS A 215 -1.92 0.30 -18.03
N LYS A 216 -2.21 1.08 -19.09
CA LYS A 216 -1.78 0.78 -20.48
C LYS A 216 -0.68 1.70 -20.99
N GLU A 217 -0.58 2.90 -20.44
CA GLU A 217 0.40 3.90 -20.90
C GLU A 217 1.42 4.13 -19.79
N ASP A 218 2.52 3.39 -19.89
CA ASP A 218 3.64 3.49 -18.98
C ASP A 218 4.09 4.94 -18.79
N GLY A 219 4.37 5.32 -17.55
CA GLY A 219 4.88 6.65 -17.25
C GLY A 219 3.82 7.73 -17.07
N ARG A 220 2.54 7.40 -17.22
CA ARG A 220 1.44 8.38 -17.16
C ARG A 220 0.57 8.20 -15.94
N VAL A 221 0.05 9.33 -15.47
CA VAL A 221 -1.04 9.38 -14.49
C VAL A 221 -2.34 9.61 -15.26
N CYS A 222 -3.43 9.01 -14.80
CA CYS A 222 -4.76 9.27 -15.32
C CYS A 222 -5.72 9.57 -14.18
N CYS A 223 -6.87 10.12 -14.54
CA CYS A 223 -8.01 10.22 -13.64
C CYS A 223 -9.30 9.75 -14.33
N CYS A 224 -10.25 9.30 -13.53
CA CYS A 224 -11.59 8.98 -13.99
C CYS A 224 -12.62 9.29 -12.89
N SER A 225 -13.88 9.49 -13.28
CA SER A 225 -14.96 9.68 -12.31
C SER A 225 -15.16 8.45 -11.43
N VAL A 226 -15.68 8.67 -10.23
CA VAL A 226 -16.01 7.57 -9.31
C VAL A 226 -17.12 6.72 -9.91
N ALA A 227 -16.83 5.42 -10.10
CA ALA A 227 -17.78 4.49 -10.67
C ALA A 227 -18.96 4.22 -9.72
N SER A 228 -20.12 3.91 -10.28
CA SER A 228 -21.31 3.53 -9.49
C SER A 228 -21.06 2.22 -8.73
N ARG A 229 -21.50 2.17 -7.48
CA ARG A 229 -21.51 0.96 -6.64
C ARG A 229 -22.61 -0.05 -7.01
N SER A 230 -23.55 0.35 -7.87
CA SER A 230 -24.68 -0.49 -8.30
C SER A 230 -24.37 -1.16 -9.62
N ALA A 231 -24.37 -2.50 -9.64
CA ALA A 231 -24.11 -3.32 -10.82
C ALA A 231 -24.98 -2.92 -12.03
N ALA A 232 -26.25 -2.55 -11.81
CA ALA A 232 -27.17 -2.15 -12.88
C ALA A 232 -26.78 -0.85 -13.60
N THR A 233 -25.95 -0.02 -12.97
CA THR A 233 -25.54 1.30 -13.48
C THR A 233 -24.03 1.45 -13.60
N ALA A 234 -23.28 0.46 -13.11
CA ALA A 234 -21.84 0.41 -13.18
C ALA A 234 -21.43 0.28 -14.65
N ARG A 235 -20.51 1.15 -15.04
CA ARG A 235 -19.93 1.19 -16.37
C ARG A 235 -18.49 1.62 -16.24
N GLN A 236 -17.68 1.31 -17.24
CA GLN A 236 -16.32 1.81 -17.29
C GLN A 236 -16.32 3.35 -17.23
N PRO A 237 -15.65 3.95 -16.25
CA PRO A 237 -15.58 5.40 -16.15
C PRO A 237 -14.69 5.95 -17.27
N GLU A 238 -15.02 7.15 -17.75
CA GLU A 238 -14.23 7.81 -18.79
C GLU A 238 -12.85 8.19 -18.22
N CYS A 239 -11.79 7.67 -18.85
CA CYS A 239 -10.41 7.90 -18.42
C CYS A 239 -9.82 9.12 -19.13
N ARG A 240 -9.29 10.06 -18.34
CA ARG A 240 -8.50 11.20 -18.82
C ARG A 240 -7.05 10.97 -18.45
N VAL A 241 -6.22 10.79 -19.46
CA VAL A 241 -4.79 10.54 -19.28
C VAL A 241 -4.03 11.86 -19.32
N LEU A 242 -3.09 12.03 -18.40
CA LEU A 242 -2.18 13.18 -18.39
C LEU A 242 -1.28 13.13 -19.63
N LYS A 243 -1.27 14.23 -20.39
CA LYS A 243 -0.47 14.36 -21.62
C LYS A 243 1.04 14.26 -21.37
N GLU A 244 1.48 14.67 -20.19
CA GLU A 244 2.87 14.58 -19.78
C GLU A 244 3.20 13.15 -19.34
N LYS A 245 4.34 12.64 -19.82
CA LYS A 245 4.91 11.39 -19.34
C LYS A 245 5.87 11.75 -18.20
N LEU A 246 5.54 11.32 -16.99
CA LEU A 246 6.24 11.72 -15.76
C LEU A 246 7.47 10.86 -15.48
N PHE A 247 7.54 9.66 -16.05
CA PHE A 247 8.68 8.76 -15.94
C PHE A 247 8.78 7.83 -17.15
N CYS A 248 9.95 7.27 -17.39
CA CYS A 248 10.21 6.40 -18.53
C CYS A 248 10.64 5.03 -18.03
N ARG A 249 9.90 3.98 -18.37
CA ARG A 249 10.46 2.62 -18.34
C ARG A 249 11.71 2.64 -19.23
N ARG A 250 12.90 2.55 -18.63
CA ARG A 250 14.16 2.49 -19.37
C ARG A 250 14.12 1.23 -20.23
N GLY A 251 13.87 1.37 -21.54
CA GLY A 251 13.57 0.20 -22.38
C GLY A 251 13.14 0.42 -23.83
N GLU A 252 13.41 1.59 -24.44
CA GLU A 252 13.62 1.62 -25.91
C GLU A 252 14.92 0.90 -26.33
N GLU A 253 15.69 0.37 -25.37
CA GLU A 253 16.69 -0.66 -25.61
C GLU A 253 16.34 -1.96 -24.88
N LYS A 254 16.26 -3.03 -25.68
CA LYS A 254 16.18 -4.43 -25.29
C LYS A 254 17.08 -4.75 -24.09
N TYR A 255 16.49 -4.92 -22.91
CA TYR A 255 17.09 -5.79 -21.91
C TYR A 255 16.64 -7.22 -22.20
N PRO A 256 17.53 -8.17 -22.51
CA PRO A 256 17.18 -9.55 -22.87
C PRO A 256 16.58 -10.37 -21.70
N ASP A 257 16.30 -9.73 -20.56
CA ASP A 257 15.92 -10.37 -19.29
C ASP A 257 14.69 -9.74 -18.61
N GLY A 258 13.98 -8.81 -19.25
CA GLY A 258 12.58 -8.45 -18.90
C GLY A 258 12.26 -8.09 -17.42
N ARG A 259 13.10 -7.35 -16.69
CA ARG A 259 12.86 -7.08 -15.25
C ARG A 259 12.08 -5.77 -15.00
N TYR A 260 11.05 -5.86 -14.15
CA TYR A 260 10.10 -4.81 -13.78
C TYR A 260 10.78 -3.60 -13.10
N LEU A 261 10.79 -2.44 -13.76
CA LEU A 261 10.94 -1.14 -13.10
C LEU A 261 9.52 -0.66 -12.78
N SER A 262 9.15 -0.62 -11.50
CA SER A 262 7.82 -0.15 -11.07
C SER A 262 7.88 1.28 -10.55
N ALA A 263 6.77 1.99 -10.65
CA ALA A 263 6.57 3.26 -9.97
C ALA A 263 5.40 3.12 -9.00
N THR A 264 5.45 3.89 -7.92
CA THR A 264 4.37 4.00 -6.94
C THR A 264 3.89 5.44 -6.91
N LEU A 265 2.57 5.63 -6.82
CA LEU A 265 1.94 6.93 -6.60
C LEU A 265 1.34 6.95 -5.20
N THR A 266 1.50 8.06 -4.49
CA THR A 266 0.97 8.25 -3.13
C THR A 266 0.30 9.60 -3.01
N TYR A 267 -0.91 9.62 -2.47
CA TYR A 267 -1.64 10.86 -2.22
C TYR A 267 -1.13 11.58 -0.97
N MET A 268 -0.82 12.87 -1.10
CA MET A 268 -0.29 13.71 -0.02
C MET A 268 -1.32 14.69 0.57
N GLY A 269 -2.54 14.69 0.04
CA GLY A 269 -3.60 15.62 0.42
C GLY A 269 -3.54 16.96 -0.32
N GLY A 270 -4.72 17.53 -0.58
CA GLY A 270 -4.90 18.83 -1.24
C GLY A 270 -4.44 18.83 -2.69
N GLY A 271 -4.84 17.83 -3.47
CA GLY A 271 -4.47 17.71 -4.88
C GLY A 271 -3.00 17.36 -5.14
N ARG A 272 -2.23 17.03 -4.10
CA ARG A 272 -0.79 16.74 -4.22
C ARG A 272 -0.54 15.25 -4.19
N PHE A 273 0.36 14.82 -5.07
CA PHE A 273 0.77 13.43 -5.21
C PHE A 273 2.29 13.34 -5.21
N CYS A 274 2.81 12.29 -4.61
CA CYS A 274 4.21 11.91 -4.71
C CYS A 274 4.31 10.71 -5.68
N LEU A 275 5.17 10.84 -6.67
CA LEU A 275 5.51 9.76 -7.58
C LEU A 275 6.93 9.28 -7.23
N VAL A 276 7.07 8.00 -6.94
CA VAL A 276 8.36 7.35 -6.68
C VAL A 276 8.64 6.37 -7.80
N GLU A 277 9.77 6.55 -8.46
CA GLU A 277 10.23 5.67 -9.53
C GLU A 277 11.38 4.79 -9.03
N ASN A 278 11.30 3.50 -9.34
CA ASN A 278 12.41 2.57 -9.17
C ASN A 278 13.32 2.64 -10.40
N VAL A 279 14.60 2.91 -10.20
CA VAL A 279 15.59 2.97 -11.29
C VAL A 279 16.74 2.00 -11.00
N LEU A 280 16.96 1.01 -11.87
CA LEU A 280 18.15 0.16 -11.82
C LEU A 280 19.40 0.99 -12.19
N ARG A 281 20.33 1.16 -11.25
CA ARG A 281 21.64 1.77 -11.53
C ARG A 281 22.49 0.76 -12.32
N GLY A 282 22.74 1.07 -13.60
CA GLY A 282 23.93 0.57 -14.28
C GLY A 282 25.17 1.06 -13.52
N ARG A 283 26.22 0.24 -13.43
CA ARG A 283 27.43 0.55 -12.65
C ARG A 283 27.94 1.98 -12.90
N HIS A 284 28.22 2.69 -11.79
CA HIS A 284 28.88 4.00 -11.64
C HIS A 284 28.09 5.27 -12.02
N VAL A 285 27.67 6.06 -11.01
CA VAL A 285 28.19 7.41 -10.60
C VAL A 285 27.57 7.73 -9.22
N PRO A 286 28.35 8.12 -8.19
CA PRO A 286 27.80 8.64 -6.93
C PRO A 286 27.64 10.15 -7.02
N ASP A 287 26.46 10.70 -6.73
CA ASP A 287 26.35 12.08 -6.29
C ASP A 287 25.93 12.13 -4.81
N ALA A 288 26.62 13.01 -4.11
CA ALA A 288 26.59 13.16 -2.68
C ALA A 288 25.53 14.18 -2.28
N LYS A 289 24.95 13.95 -1.09
CA LYS A 289 24.09 14.82 -0.29
C LYS A 289 22.59 14.71 -0.58
N GLY A 290 22.00 13.69 0.05
CA GLY A 290 20.55 13.59 0.25
C GLY A 290 20.04 14.59 1.29
N GLU A 291 19.96 15.87 0.92
CA GLU A 291 19.20 16.87 1.67
C GLU A 291 18.07 17.46 0.82
N LEU A 292 16.84 17.39 1.34
CA LEU A 292 15.66 18.03 0.78
C LEU A 292 15.67 19.54 1.12
N ALA A 293 15.68 20.38 0.09
CA ALA A 293 15.27 21.78 0.20
C ALA A 293 13.93 21.98 -0.51
N THR A 294 12.91 22.39 0.25
CA THR A 294 11.56 22.70 -0.26
C THR A 294 11.49 24.15 -0.76
N THR A 295 11.02 24.35 -1.99
CA THR A 295 10.55 25.67 -2.46
C THR A 295 9.11 25.58 -2.98
N ILE A 296 8.40 26.70 -2.77
CA ILE A 296 6.93 26.86 -2.76
C ILE A 296 6.38 26.96 -4.19
N SER A 297 6.61 25.95 -5.04
CA SER A 297 5.89 25.83 -6.31
C SER A 297 5.50 24.38 -6.54
N ARG A 298 4.28 24.15 -7.07
CA ARG A 298 3.80 22.83 -7.51
C ARG A 298 4.79 22.28 -8.54
N THR A 299 5.73 21.43 -8.11
CA THR A 299 6.72 20.81 -9.00
C THR A 299 6.44 19.33 -9.14
N THR A 300 6.36 18.86 -10.38
CA THR A 300 6.62 17.46 -10.73
C THR A 300 8.10 17.19 -10.51
N ARG A 301 8.48 16.57 -9.39
CA ARG A 301 9.85 16.08 -9.15
C ARG A 301 9.79 14.57 -8.96
N SER A 302 10.40 13.83 -9.87
CA SER A 302 10.66 12.41 -9.70
C SER A 302 12.00 12.23 -9.00
N TYR A 303 12.04 11.35 -8.00
CA TYR A 303 13.26 10.96 -7.32
C TYR A 303 13.54 9.50 -7.66
N ALA A 304 14.69 9.26 -8.29
CA ALA A 304 15.12 7.91 -8.64
C ALA A 304 15.69 7.22 -7.39
N VAL A 305 14.97 6.22 -6.88
CA VAL A 305 15.49 5.33 -5.85
C VAL A 305 16.25 4.22 -6.56
N SER A 306 17.58 4.23 -6.43
CA SER A 306 18.42 3.25 -7.12
C SER A 306 18.97 2.19 -6.19
N LYS A 307 18.83 0.92 -6.58
CA LYS A 307 19.49 -0.21 -5.93
C LYS A 307 20.20 -1.13 -6.93
N ASN A 308 21.16 -1.90 -6.40
CA ASN A 308 22.00 -2.84 -7.14
C ASN A 308 21.41 -4.27 -7.22
N THR A 309 20.25 -4.52 -6.61
CA THR A 309 19.57 -5.82 -6.62
C THR A 309 18.38 -5.81 -7.58
N LYS A 310 18.18 -6.93 -8.29
CA LYS A 310 17.22 -7.03 -9.41
C LYS A 310 15.80 -7.44 -9.01
N LEU A 311 15.58 -7.74 -7.73
CA LEU A 311 14.32 -8.20 -7.15
C LEU A 311 14.09 -7.39 -5.86
N PHE A 312 13.27 -6.33 -5.93
CA PHE A 312 12.87 -5.63 -4.72
C PHE A 312 11.51 -4.95 -4.88
N SER A 313 10.72 -4.99 -3.81
CA SER A 313 9.51 -4.20 -3.66
C SER A 313 9.84 -2.83 -3.07
N HIS A 314 9.09 -1.81 -3.49
CA HIS A 314 9.07 -0.53 -2.80
C HIS A 314 7.63 -0.07 -2.60
N ALA A 315 7.41 0.70 -1.55
CA ALA A 315 6.15 1.39 -1.31
C ALA A 315 6.43 2.76 -0.68
N ALA A 316 5.61 3.74 -1.05
CA ALA A 316 5.69 5.10 -0.51
C ALA A 316 4.40 5.44 0.23
N PHE A 317 4.54 6.00 1.42
CA PHE A 317 3.41 6.34 2.29
C PHE A 317 3.58 7.78 2.78
N TRP A 318 2.49 8.55 2.73
CA TRP A 318 2.44 9.89 3.29
C TRP A 318 1.59 9.86 4.55
N MET A 319 2.23 10.02 5.70
CA MET A 319 1.59 9.87 7.02
C MET A 319 1.96 11.04 7.90
#